data_AF-A0A533XLG3-F1
#
_entry.id   AF-A0A533XLG3-F1
#
_cell.length_a   1.000
_cell.length_b   1.000
_cell.length_c   1.000
_cell.angle_alpha   90.00
_cell.angle_beta   90.00
_cell.angle_gamma   90.00
#
_symmetry.space_group_name_H-M   'P 1'
#
loop_
_entity.id
_entity.type
_entity.pdbx_description
1 polymer ?
#
loop_
_entity_poly.entity_id
_entity_poly.type
_entity_poly.pdbx_seq_one_letter_code
_entity_poly.pdbx_strand_id
1 'polypeptide(L)'
;MRERKAKTAAEPTRSELLLEIGTEELPAQFVAPALAELRHQAVRLFELSRLCHGPITTLATPRRLTLVVEGMSKAQEPAATEVMGPSKAVAIDPQGKPTKAAIGFAAGQGVPVEKLEIRATPKGDYLFAVKRDPGRKARVLLPDLLLQLLEGLSFPKTMRWNETGVRFARPIRWLLALYDGKPVPLQ
;
A
#
# COMPACT_ATOMS: atom_id res chain seq x y z
N MET A 1 2.75 39.33 -28.56
CA MET A 1 2.56 38.82 -27.18
C MET A 1 2.60 37.30 -27.23
N ARG A 2 3.56 36.66 -26.56
CA ARG A 2 3.61 35.19 -26.43
C ARG A 2 2.86 34.83 -25.15
N GLU A 3 1.64 34.32 -25.29
CA GLU A 3 0.90 33.76 -24.15
C GLU A 3 1.54 32.43 -23.76
N ARG A 4 2.11 32.42 -22.55
CA ARG A 4 2.61 31.21 -21.90
C ARG A 4 1.39 30.38 -21.51
N LYS A 5 1.16 29.25 -22.17
CA LYS A 5 0.26 28.19 -21.66
C LYS A 5 0.79 27.75 -20.29
N ALA A 6 0.06 28.11 -19.24
CA ALA A 6 0.26 27.55 -17.91
C ALA A 6 0.02 26.03 -18.00
N LYS A 7 1.01 25.27 -17.58
CA LYS A 7 0.95 23.82 -17.47
C LYS A 7 0.02 23.49 -16.30
N THR A 8 -1.25 23.21 -16.57
CA THR A 8 -2.20 22.72 -15.56
C THR A 8 -1.59 21.49 -14.90
N ALA A 9 -1.43 21.54 -13.57
CA ALA A 9 -1.03 20.38 -12.78
C ALA A 9 -2.07 19.27 -13.00
N ALA A 10 -1.62 18.05 -13.30
CA ALA A 10 -2.49 16.92 -13.55
C ALA A 10 -3.41 16.70 -12.34
N GLU A 11 -4.73 16.74 -12.55
CA GLU A 11 -5.70 16.30 -11.55
C GLU A 11 -5.33 14.88 -11.10
N PRO A 12 -5.40 14.56 -9.80
CA PRO A 12 -5.22 13.19 -9.35
C PRO A 12 -6.32 12.35 -10.00
N THR A 13 -5.99 11.60 -11.05
CA THR A 13 -6.95 10.73 -11.74
C THR A 13 -7.32 9.58 -10.82
N ARG A 14 -8.34 9.82 -10.02
CA ARG A 14 -8.95 8.92 -9.04
C ARG A 14 -9.76 7.85 -9.78
N SER A 15 -9.57 6.59 -9.42
CA SER A 15 -10.13 5.42 -10.11
C SER A 15 -11.03 4.61 -9.19
N GLU A 16 -12.00 3.88 -9.75
CA GLU A 16 -12.84 2.97 -8.97
C GLU A 16 -12.22 1.58 -8.87
N LEU A 17 -12.34 0.96 -7.69
CA LEU A 17 -12.06 -0.44 -7.45
C LEU A 17 -13.36 -1.16 -7.06
N LEU A 18 -13.66 -2.25 -7.75
CA LEU A 18 -14.74 -3.18 -7.43
C LEU A 18 -14.12 -4.54 -7.08
N LEU A 19 -14.53 -5.14 -5.96
CA LEU A 19 -14.32 -6.54 -5.64
C LEU A 19 -15.68 -7.19 -5.39
N GLU A 20 -15.95 -8.30 -6.07
CA GLU A 20 -17.09 -9.17 -5.82
C GLU A 20 -16.62 -10.59 -5.46
N ILE A 21 -17.17 -11.09 -4.36
CA ILE A 21 -16.94 -12.43 -3.83
C ILE A 21 -18.23 -13.22 -3.99
N GLY A 22 -18.27 -14.10 -4.97
CA GLY A 22 -19.39 -15.00 -5.20
C GLY A 22 -19.28 -16.25 -4.36
N THR A 23 -20.32 -16.59 -3.61
CA THR A 23 -20.34 -17.76 -2.72
C THR A 23 -21.60 -18.59 -2.90
N GLU A 24 -21.61 -19.78 -2.28
CA GLU A 24 -22.89 -20.39 -1.91
C GLU A 24 -23.63 -19.57 -0.85
N GLU A 25 -24.87 -19.94 -0.57
CA GLU A 25 -25.74 -19.20 0.33
C GLU A 25 -25.14 -19.05 1.74
N LEU A 26 -24.84 -17.80 2.10
CA LEU A 26 -24.32 -17.42 3.39
C LEU A 26 -25.44 -17.43 4.43
N PRO A 27 -25.20 -17.93 5.66
CA PRO A 27 -26.12 -17.72 6.76
C PRO A 27 -26.36 -16.22 6.96
N ALA A 28 -27.62 -15.80 7.08
CA ALA A 28 -27.98 -14.38 7.19
C ALA A 28 -27.20 -13.65 8.31
N GLN A 29 -27.00 -14.34 9.45
CA GLN A 29 -26.24 -13.84 10.59
C GLN A 29 -24.75 -13.55 10.30
N PHE A 30 -24.17 -14.11 9.21
CA PHE A 30 -22.77 -13.87 8.84
C PHE A 30 -22.61 -12.67 7.90
N VAL A 31 -23.67 -12.25 7.21
CA VAL A 31 -23.58 -11.24 6.15
C VAL A 31 -23.19 -9.87 6.71
N ALA A 32 -23.95 -9.33 7.66
CA ALA A 32 -23.67 -8.00 8.21
C ALA A 32 -22.28 -7.90 8.89
N PRO A 33 -21.86 -8.87 9.74
CA PRO A 33 -20.50 -8.88 10.28
C PRO A 33 -19.42 -8.95 9.20
N ALA A 34 -19.62 -9.76 8.16
CA ALA A 34 -18.65 -9.89 7.08
C ALA A 34 -18.50 -8.60 6.26
N LEU A 35 -19.59 -7.87 6.01
CA LEU A 35 -19.53 -6.57 5.34
C LEU A 35 -18.82 -5.50 6.16
N ALA A 36 -19.01 -5.50 7.48
CA ALA A 36 -18.31 -4.60 8.38
C ALA A 36 -16.81 -4.90 8.43
N GLU A 37 -16.45 -6.18 8.56
CA GLU A 37 -15.06 -6.63 8.57
C GLU A 37 -14.37 -6.36 7.23
N LEU A 38 -15.04 -6.67 6.11
CA LEU A 38 -14.53 -6.41 4.75
C LEU A 38 -14.20 -4.93 4.56
N ARG A 39 -15.08 -4.03 5.01
CA ARG A 39 -14.83 -2.58 4.96
C ARG A 39 -13.64 -2.20 5.85
N HIS A 40 -13.61 -2.66 7.10
CA HIS A 40 -12.59 -2.30 8.06
C HIS A 40 -11.19 -2.77 7.62
N GLN A 41 -11.06 -4.03 7.20
CA GLN A 41 -9.81 -4.57 6.67
C GLN A 41 -9.37 -3.88 5.39
N ALA A 42 -10.30 -3.53 4.49
CA ALA A 42 -9.98 -2.80 3.27
C ALA A 42 -9.36 -1.43 3.56
N VAL A 43 -9.99 -0.62 4.45
CA VAL A 43 -9.44 0.67 4.89
C VAL A 43 -8.02 0.48 5.42
N ARG A 44 -7.86 -0.43 6.38
CA ARG A 44 -6.57 -0.69 7.02
C ARG A 44 -5.49 -1.11 6.02
N LEU A 45 -5.82 -2.02 5.09
CA LEU A 45 -4.86 -2.51 4.09
C LEU A 45 -4.45 -1.40 3.11
N PHE A 46 -5.38 -0.57 2.65
CA PHE A 46 -5.05 0.52 1.73
C PHE A 46 -4.24 1.61 2.41
N GLU A 47 -4.54 1.95 3.66
CA GLU A 47 -3.74 2.89 4.47
C GLU A 47 -2.31 2.39 4.69
N LEU A 48 -2.14 1.14 5.15
CA LEU A 48 -0.82 0.52 5.31
C LEU A 48 -0.04 0.45 4.00
N SER A 49 -0.76 0.28 2.90
CA SER A 49 -0.19 0.28 1.55
C SER A 49 0.00 1.67 0.97
N ARG A 50 -0.33 2.75 1.70
CA ARG A 50 -0.26 4.14 1.24
C ARG A 50 -1.03 4.37 -0.07
N LEU A 51 -2.10 3.63 -0.28
CA LEU A 51 -3.03 3.84 -1.39
C LEU A 51 -4.16 4.73 -0.88
N CYS A 52 -4.14 6.00 -1.28
CA CYS A 52 -5.26 6.89 -0.99
C CYS A 52 -6.53 6.35 -1.63
N HIS A 53 -7.64 6.46 -0.91
CA HIS A 53 -8.94 6.09 -1.42
C HIS A 53 -10.00 7.06 -0.94
N GLY A 54 -11.10 7.14 -1.69
CA GLY A 54 -12.32 7.81 -1.28
C GLY A 54 -13.23 6.87 -0.47
N PRO A 55 -14.54 7.10 -0.53
CA PRO A 55 -15.53 6.27 0.15
C PRO A 55 -15.39 4.78 -0.16
N ILE A 56 -15.63 3.96 0.86
CA ILE A 56 -15.72 2.51 0.75
C ILE A 56 -17.14 2.08 1.12
N THR A 57 -17.79 1.39 0.19
CA THR A 57 -19.14 0.86 0.33
C THR A 57 -19.10 -0.66 0.22
N THR A 58 -19.80 -1.34 1.13
CA THR A 58 -19.96 -2.80 1.08
C THR A 58 -21.43 -3.18 0.92
N LEU A 59 -21.70 -4.16 0.06
CA LEU A 59 -23.05 -4.61 -0.30
C LEU A 59 -23.09 -6.13 -0.28
N ALA A 60 -24.27 -6.70 -0.04
CA ALA A 60 -24.44 -8.15 -0.11
C ALA A 60 -25.77 -8.59 -0.71
N THR A 61 -25.74 -9.80 -1.22
CA THR A 61 -26.89 -10.68 -1.40
C THR A 61 -26.59 -11.99 -0.66
N PRO A 62 -27.53 -12.95 -0.53
CA PRO A 62 -27.23 -14.23 0.12
C PRO A 62 -26.04 -14.99 -0.49
N ARG A 63 -25.68 -14.70 -1.75
CA ARG A 63 -24.59 -15.39 -2.48
C ARG A 63 -23.46 -14.46 -2.94
N ARG A 64 -23.46 -13.19 -2.52
CA ARG A 64 -22.47 -12.19 -2.97
C ARG A 64 -22.09 -11.26 -1.82
N LEU A 65 -20.80 -11.01 -1.66
CA LEU A 65 -20.28 -9.87 -0.90
C LEU A 65 -19.52 -8.98 -1.87
N THR A 66 -19.77 -7.67 -1.82
CA THR A 66 -19.18 -6.70 -2.73
C THR A 66 -18.53 -5.57 -1.95
N LEU A 67 -17.37 -5.12 -2.41
CA LEU A 67 -16.66 -3.94 -1.96
C LEU A 67 -16.51 -2.99 -3.16
N VAL A 68 -16.95 -1.76 -3.00
CA VAL A 68 -16.74 -0.67 -3.95
C VAL A 68 -15.91 0.40 -3.26
N VAL A 69 -14.81 0.80 -3.89
CA VAL A 69 -13.92 1.85 -3.41
C VAL A 69 -13.85 2.93 -4.48
N GLU A 70 -14.37 4.09 -4.14
CA GLU A 70 -14.36 5.23 -5.03
C GLU A 70 -13.05 5.99 -4.93
N GLY A 71 -12.58 6.50 -6.06
CA GLY A 71 -11.46 7.42 -6.13
C GLY A 71 -10.14 6.94 -5.50
N MET A 72 -9.83 5.66 -5.63
CA MET A 72 -8.54 5.09 -5.31
C MET A 72 -7.42 5.65 -6.20
N SER A 73 -6.27 5.93 -5.60
CA SER A 73 -5.07 6.43 -6.29
C SER A 73 -4.49 5.40 -7.27
N LYS A 74 -3.83 5.88 -8.33
CA LYS A 74 -3.16 5.01 -9.32
C LYS A 74 -1.82 4.43 -8.86
N ALA A 75 -1.29 4.94 -7.77
CA ALA A 75 -0.03 4.51 -7.18
C ALA A 75 -0.03 4.82 -5.68
N GLN A 76 0.87 4.15 -4.96
CA GLN A 76 1.17 4.48 -3.58
C GLN A 76 1.71 5.90 -3.48
N GLU A 77 1.42 6.56 -2.37
CA GLU A 77 2.11 7.80 -2.06
C GLU A 77 3.61 7.53 -1.88
N PRO A 78 4.47 8.36 -2.50
CA PRO A 78 5.90 8.27 -2.30
C PRO A 78 6.21 8.54 -0.83
N ALA A 79 7.15 7.78 -0.29
CA ALA A 79 7.60 7.92 1.08
C ALA A 79 9.10 8.19 1.11
N ALA A 80 9.56 8.86 2.16
CA ALA A 80 10.98 8.95 2.46
C ALA A 80 11.20 8.50 3.90
N THR A 81 12.21 7.66 4.10
CA THR A 81 12.69 7.29 5.44
C THR A 81 14.05 7.94 5.63
N GLU A 82 14.18 8.66 6.74
CA GLU A 82 15.42 9.33 7.11
C GLU A 82 16.02 8.64 8.32
N VAL A 83 17.31 8.30 8.24
CA VAL A 83 18.05 7.70 9.34
C VAL A 83 19.22 8.61 9.68
N MET A 84 19.28 9.05 10.93
CA MET A 84 20.41 9.81 11.45
C MET A 84 21.59 8.87 11.70
N GLY A 85 22.76 9.25 11.21
CA GLY A 85 24.00 8.51 11.28
C GLY A 85 25.01 9.12 12.25
N PRO A 86 26.33 8.96 12.01
CA PRO A 86 27.36 9.57 12.83
C PRO A 86 27.45 11.08 12.65
N SER A 87 28.08 11.77 13.61
CA SER A 87 28.36 13.20 13.49
C SER A 87 29.35 13.47 12.35
N LYS A 88 29.25 14.65 11.74
CA LYS A 88 30.15 15.10 10.66
C LYS A 88 31.61 14.98 11.05
N ALA A 89 31.95 15.30 12.31
CA ALA A 89 33.31 15.24 12.83
C ALA A 89 33.92 13.82 12.82
N VAL A 90 33.09 12.78 12.94
CA VAL A 90 33.53 11.37 12.88
C VAL A 90 33.41 10.80 11.47
N ALA A 91 32.50 11.36 10.68
CA ALA A 91 32.14 10.86 9.36
C ALA A 91 32.98 11.42 8.20
N ILE A 92 33.54 12.62 8.37
CA ILE A 92 34.35 13.32 7.35
C ILE A 92 35.71 13.63 7.95
N ASP A 93 36.77 13.27 7.24
CA ASP A 93 38.14 13.56 7.66
C ASP A 93 38.54 15.03 7.35
N PRO A 94 39.70 15.51 7.85
CA PRO A 94 40.18 16.86 7.57
C PRO A 94 40.42 17.18 6.09
N GLN A 95 40.51 16.15 5.23
CA GLN A 95 40.72 16.29 3.78
C GLN A 95 39.38 16.32 3.03
N GLY A 96 38.25 16.26 3.74
CA GLY A 96 36.90 16.26 3.17
C GLY A 96 36.46 14.89 2.65
N LYS A 97 37.18 13.80 2.95
CA LYS A 97 36.84 12.46 2.49
C LYS A 97 35.98 11.69 3.51
N PRO A 98 35.07 10.82 3.06
CA PRO A 98 34.29 9.97 3.95
C PRO A 98 35.18 9.00 4.73
N THR A 99 35.00 8.93 6.05
CA THR A 99 35.69 7.97 6.90
C THR A 99 35.03 6.58 6.82
N LYS A 100 35.68 5.58 7.44
CA LYS A 100 35.09 4.24 7.60
C LYS A 100 33.72 4.28 8.28
N ALA A 101 33.47 5.23 9.18
CA ALA A 101 32.19 5.38 9.86
C ALA A 101 31.08 5.81 8.88
N ALA A 102 31.36 6.78 8.00
CA ALA A 102 30.43 7.21 6.96
C ALA A 102 30.17 6.09 5.93
N ILE A 103 31.22 5.39 5.49
CA ILE A 103 31.12 4.30 4.51
C ILE A 103 30.30 3.13 5.09
N GLY A 104 30.59 2.72 6.31
CA GLY A 104 29.86 1.65 7.00
C GLY A 104 28.40 2.01 7.23
N PHE A 105 28.11 3.25 7.64
CA PHE A 105 26.75 3.75 7.77
C PHE A 105 26.01 3.74 6.44
N ALA A 106 26.60 4.28 5.37
CA ALA A 106 26.02 4.31 4.03
C ALA A 106 25.68 2.89 3.54
N ALA A 107 26.64 1.96 3.66
CA ALA A 107 26.46 0.56 3.29
C ALA A 107 25.34 -0.12 4.09
N GLY A 108 25.30 0.08 5.42
CA GLY A 108 24.23 -0.45 6.27
C GLY A 108 22.85 0.12 5.94
N GLN A 109 22.80 1.34 5.40
CA GLN A 109 21.56 1.96 4.92
C GLN A 109 21.24 1.62 3.45
N GLY A 110 22.14 0.96 2.72
CA GLY A 110 21.96 0.62 1.32
C GLY A 110 21.99 1.83 0.38
N VAL A 111 22.68 2.91 0.77
CA VAL A 111 22.84 4.12 -0.05
C VAL A 111 24.32 4.39 -0.35
N PRO A 112 24.66 5.00 -1.49
CA PRO A 112 26.02 5.49 -1.74
C PRO A 112 26.43 6.54 -0.70
N VAL A 113 27.69 6.56 -0.29
CA VAL A 113 28.19 7.49 0.73
C VAL A 113 28.08 8.95 0.28
N GLU A 114 28.13 9.18 -1.03
CA GLU A 114 27.98 10.48 -1.69
C GLU A 114 26.53 10.99 -1.64
N LYS A 115 25.56 10.12 -1.34
CA LYS A 115 24.14 10.50 -1.17
C LYS A 115 23.77 10.78 0.28
N LEU A 116 24.71 10.72 1.22
CA LEU A 116 24.46 11.13 2.60
C LEU A 116 24.33 12.66 2.67
N GLU A 117 23.32 13.12 3.39
CA GLU A 117 23.09 14.55 3.62
C GLU A 117 23.68 14.94 4.96
N ILE A 118 24.37 16.08 5.03
CA ILE A 118 24.81 16.65 6.32
C ILE A 118 23.78 17.70 6.73
N ARG A 119 23.20 17.56 7.92
CA ARG A 119 22.23 18.51 8.47
C ARG A 119 22.65 18.98 9.86
N ALA A 120 22.45 20.28 10.11
CA ALA A 120 22.65 20.85 11.43
C ALA A 120 21.53 20.40 12.37
N THR A 121 21.89 19.90 13.54
CA THR A 121 20.97 19.52 14.62
C THR A 121 21.34 20.27 15.90
N PRO A 122 20.48 20.31 16.94
CA PRO A 122 20.85 20.87 18.24
C PRO A 122 22.10 20.25 18.88
N LYS A 123 22.51 19.05 18.43
CA LYS A 123 23.70 18.31 18.91
C LYS A 123 24.91 18.47 17.99
N GLY A 124 24.83 19.32 16.97
CA GLY A 124 25.86 19.53 15.94
C GLY A 124 25.47 18.98 14.57
N ASP A 125 26.42 18.99 13.63
CA ASP A 125 26.23 18.47 12.26
C ASP A 125 26.25 16.94 12.26
N TYR A 126 25.22 16.32 11.68
CA TYR A 126 25.09 14.86 11.56
C TYR A 126 24.82 14.45 10.12
N LEU A 127 25.26 13.24 9.75
CA LEU A 127 24.92 12.64 8.47
C LEU A 127 23.54 11.99 8.54
N PHE A 128 22.80 12.06 7.44
CA PHE A 128 21.49 11.47 7.27
C PHE A 128 21.46 10.64 5.99
N ALA A 129 20.96 9.41 6.10
CA ALA A 129 20.61 8.60 4.95
C ALA A 129 19.12 8.81 4.64
N VAL A 130 18.82 9.35 3.45
CA VAL A 130 17.46 9.55 2.97
C VAL A 130 17.13 8.48 1.94
N LYS A 131 16.26 7.53 2.31
CA LYS A 131 15.78 6.49 1.40
C LYS A 131 14.43 6.94 0.84
N ARG A 132 14.37 7.15 -0.46
CA ARG A 132 13.12 7.52 -1.15
C ARG A 132 12.49 6.27 -1.75
N ASP A 133 11.28 5.97 -1.35
CA ASP A 133 10.40 5.00 -1.96
C ASP A 133 9.44 5.75 -2.90
N PRO A 134 9.62 5.68 -4.24
CA PRO A 134 8.73 6.36 -5.17
C PRO A 134 7.31 5.77 -5.20
N GLY A 135 7.07 4.65 -4.51
CA GLY A 135 5.81 3.92 -4.52
C GLY A 135 5.66 3.02 -5.75
N ARG A 136 4.69 2.10 -5.68
CA ARG A 136 4.32 1.20 -6.78
C ARG A 136 2.94 1.54 -7.32
N LYS A 137 2.68 1.17 -8.58
CA LYS A 137 1.36 1.34 -9.22
C LYS A 137 0.33 0.49 -8.49
N ALA A 138 -0.87 1.01 -8.26
CA ALA A 138 -1.96 0.30 -7.61
C ALA A 138 -2.27 -1.03 -8.30
N ARG A 139 -2.30 -1.05 -9.65
CA ARG A 139 -2.50 -2.28 -10.45
C ARG A 139 -1.52 -3.41 -10.16
N VAL A 140 -0.31 -3.11 -9.68
CA VAL A 140 0.70 -4.13 -9.32
C VAL A 140 0.46 -4.66 -7.91
N LEU A 141 -0.13 -3.86 -7.03
CA LEU A 141 -0.34 -4.18 -5.61
C LEU A 141 -1.69 -4.84 -5.36
N LEU A 142 -2.71 -4.44 -6.10
CA LEU A 142 -4.09 -4.84 -5.88
C LEU A 142 -4.30 -6.36 -5.87
N PRO A 143 -3.67 -7.18 -6.74
CA PRO A 143 -3.79 -8.64 -6.64
C PRO A 143 -3.48 -9.16 -5.23
N ASP A 144 -2.30 -8.83 -4.70
CA ASP A 144 -1.85 -9.28 -3.38
C ASP A 144 -2.72 -8.71 -2.26
N LEU A 145 -3.08 -7.42 -2.35
CA LEU A 145 -3.88 -6.77 -1.32
C LEU A 145 -5.30 -7.32 -1.24
N LEU A 146 -5.91 -7.65 -2.38
CA LEU A 146 -7.25 -8.24 -2.41
C LEU A 146 -7.24 -9.69 -1.92
N LEU A 147 -6.18 -10.46 -2.20
CA LEU A 147 -6.00 -11.79 -1.62
C LEU A 147 -5.82 -11.72 -0.10
N GLN A 148 -4.97 -10.82 0.40
CA GLN A 148 -4.83 -10.58 1.84
C GLN A 148 -6.14 -10.14 2.49
N LEU A 149 -6.93 -9.32 1.80
CA LEU A 149 -8.25 -8.91 2.27
C LEU A 149 -9.18 -10.12 2.42
N LEU A 150 -9.19 -11.03 1.45
CA LEU A 150 -9.99 -12.27 1.51
C LEU A 150 -9.57 -13.18 2.65
N GLU A 151 -8.26 -13.37 2.83
CA GLU A 151 -7.69 -14.20 3.90
C GLU A 151 -7.93 -13.60 5.30
N GLY A 152 -8.00 -12.27 5.39
CA GLY A 152 -8.26 -11.55 6.63
C GLY A 152 -9.71 -11.63 7.12
N LEU A 153 -10.66 -12.12 6.31
CA LEU A 153 -12.06 -12.21 6.71
C LEU A 153 -12.28 -13.37 7.70
N SER A 154 -12.70 -13.00 8.92
CA SER A 154 -13.04 -13.96 9.96
C SER A 154 -14.52 -14.33 9.96
N PHE A 155 -14.81 -15.61 10.10
CA PHE A 155 -16.18 -16.12 10.22
C PHE A 155 -16.30 -17.09 11.39
N PRO A 156 -17.44 -17.13 12.10
CA PRO A 156 -17.63 -18.03 13.25
C PRO A 156 -17.48 -19.52 12.89
N LYS A 157 -17.82 -19.88 11.66
CA LYS A 157 -17.57 -21.21 11.08
C LYS A 157 -16.98 -21.02 9.70
N THR A 158 -15.86 -21.69 9.44
CA THR A 158 -15.19 -21.67 8.16
C THR A 158 -15.06 -23.08 7.59
N MET A 159 -14.99 -23.18 6.27
CA MET A 159 -14.70 -24.39 5.52
C MET A 159 -13.46 -24.16 4.67
N ARG A 160 -12.64 -25.21 4.50
CA ARG A 160 -11.50 -25.22 3.58
C ARG A 160 -12.02 -25.66 2.21
N TRP A 161 -11.79 -24.87 1.17
CA TRP A 161 -12.50 -25.03 -0.11
C TRP A 161 -11.58 -25.31 -1.31
N ASN A 162 -10.27 -25.15 -1.18
CA ASN A 162 -9.30 -25.50 -2.21
C ASN A 162 -7.98 -26.02 -1.61
N GLU A 163 -7.09 -26.51 -2.47
CA GLU A 163 -5.76 -26.99 -2.10
C GLU A 163 -4.90 -25.89 -1.44
N THR A 164 -5.14 -24.62 -1.79
CA THR A 164 -4.46 -23.45 -1.18
C THR A 164 -4.78 -23.29 0.31
N GLY A 165 -5.92 -23.82 0.76
CA GLY A 165 -6.29 -23.86 2.16
C GLY A 165 -6.96 -22.61 2.72
N VAL A 166 -7.36 -21.68 1.86
CA VAL A 166 -8.16 -20.52 2.26
C VAL A 166 -9.44 -20.98 2.96
N ARG A 167 -9.79 -20.28 4.04
CA ARG A 167 -10.96 -20.55 4.89
C ARG A 167 -12.00 -19.48 4.64
N PHE A 168 -13.23 -19.88 4.35
CA PHE A 168 -14.35 -18.94 4.15
C PHE A 168 -15.63 -19.51 4.76
N ALA A 169 -16.64 -18.67 5.02
CA ALA A 169 -17.92 -19.12 5.57
C ALA A 169 -18.63 -20.18 4.70
N ARG A 170 -18.52 -20.04 3.38
CA ARG A 170 -19.11 -20.92 2.36
C ARG A 170 -18.18 -21.03 1.16
N PRO A 171 -18.30 -22.10 0.33
CA PRO A 171 -17.50 -22.23 -0.87
C PRO A 171 -17.59 -20.99 -1.76
N ILE A 172 -16.43 -20.42 -2.08
CA ILE A 172 -16.30 -19.36 -3.07
C ILE A 172 -16.48 -20.00 -4.45
N ARG A 173 -17.33 -19.39 -5.28
CA ARG A 173 -17.64 -19.84 -6.64
C ARG A 173 -16.94 -19.01 -7.70
N TRP A 174 -16.75 -17.73 -7.45
CA TRP A 174 -15.95 -16.86 -8.28
C TRP A 174 -15.42 -15.68 -7.47
N LEU A 175 -14.34 -15.09 -7.98
CA LEU A 175 -13.83 -13.80 -7.58
C LEU A 175 -13.81 -12.91 -8.81
N LEU A 176 -14.29 -11.69 -8.67
CA LEU A 176 -14.20 -10.67 -9.71
C LEU A 176 -13.63 -9.42 -9.09
N ALA A 177 -12.58 -8.87 -9.71
CA ALA A 177 -12.05 -7.59 -9.33
C ALA A 177 -11.81 -6.72 -10.57
N LEU A 178 -12.25 -5.47 -10.50
CA LEU A 178 -12.03 -4.45 -11.52
C LEU A 178 -11.38 -3.24 -10.89
N TYR A 179 -10.38 -2.67 -11.56
CA TYR A 179 -9.78 -1.40 -11.19
C TYR A 179 -9.64 -0.51 -12.42
N ASP A 180 -10.23 0.69 -12.35
CA ASP A 180 -10.23 1.64 -13.48
C ASP A 180 -10.81 0.97 -14.75
N GLY A 181 -11.92 0.25 -14.57
CA GLY A 181 -12.61 -0.49 -15.64
C GLY A 181 -11.86 -1.70 -16.20
N LYS A 182 -10.74 -2.12 -15.61
CA LYS A 182 -9.93 -3.25 -16.10
C LYS A 182 -9.87 -4.40 -15.09
N PRO A 183 -9.86 -5.66 -15.54
CA PRO A 183 -9.68 -6.81 -14.66
C PRO A 183 -8.40 -6.72 -13.83
N VAL A 184 -8.52 -7.04 -12.54
CA VAL A 184 -7.39 -7.31 -11.64
C VAL A 184 -7.32 -8.84 -11.50
N PRO A 185 -6.21 -9.48 -11.89
CA PRO A 185 -6.09 -10.92 -11.78
C PRO A 185 -6.00 -11.34 -10.32
N LEU A 186 -6.87 -12.26 -9.91
CA LEU A 186 -6.86 -12.92 -8.61
C LEU A 186 -6.61 -14.41 -8.89
N GLN A 187 -5.47 -14.93 -8.46
CA GLN A 187 -5.05 -16.32 -8.66
C GLN A 187 -4.82 -16.98 -7.32
#